data_AF-A0ABD6F3G4-F1
#
_entry.id   AF-A0ABD6F3G4-F1
#
_cell.length_a   1.000
_cell.length_b   1.000
_cell.length_c   1.000
_cell.angle_alpha   90.00
_cell.angle_beta   90.00
_cell.angle_gamma   90.00
#
_symmetry.space_group_name_H-M   'P 1'
#
loop_
_entity.id
_entity.type
_entity.pdbx_description
1 polymer ?
#
loop_
_entity_poly.entity_id
_entity_poly.type
_entity_poly.pdbx_seq_one_letter_code
_entity_poly.pdbx_strand_id
1 'polypeptide(L)'
;DLKAISDYLGSKHYFAGFKPTRVDAALFGVLAQIVYAPYDLPHKTTIMEKHPNIKEYCDRIKERFWPDWEEATTKFSMDSKWKKKVNCATYKNGF
;
A
#
# COMPACT_ATOMS: atom_id res chain seq x y z
N ASP A 1 0.54 8.57 11.08
CA ASP A 1 1.54 7.47 10.99
C ASP A 1 2.30 7.38 9.68
N LEU A 2 1.66 7.49 8.51
CA LEU A 2 2.36 7.35 7.21
C LEU A 2 3.60 8.24 7.08
N LYS A 3 3.51 9.52 7.45
CA LYS A 3 4.69 10.42 7.46
C LYS A 3 5.82 9.89 8.34
N ALA A 4 5.51 9.48 9.57
CA ALA A 4 6.52 8.97 10.51
C ALA A 4 7.16 7.67 10.00
N ILE A 5 6.37 6.78 9.40
CA ILE A 5 6.86 5.56 8.75
C ILE A 5 7.78 5.91 7.58
N SER A 6 7.37 6.85 6.71
CA SER A 6 8.16 7.32 5.58
C SER A 6 9.48 7.95 6.02
N ASP A 7 9.43 8.84 7.02
CA ASP A 7 10.59 9.52 7.58
C ASP A 7 11.56 8.52 8.22
N TYR A 8 11.04 7.55 8.98
CA TYR A 8 11.85 6.53 9.62
C TYR A 8 12.49 5.58 8.59
N LEU A 9 11.72 5.18 7.58
CA LEU A 9 12.22 4.33 6.49
C LEU A 9 13.34 5.05 5.75
N GLY A 10 13.15 6.33 5.38
CA GLY A 10 14.13 7.11 4.63
C GLY A 10 14.59 6.35 3.39
N SER A 11 15.89 6.05 3.31
CA SER A 11 16.53 5.26 2.24
C SER A 11 16.81 3.79 2.63
N LYS A 12 16.32 3.32 3.79
CA LYS A 12 16.56 1.95 4.24
C LYS A 12 15.80 0.95 3.37
N HIS A 13 16.41 -0.21 3.15
CA HIS A 13 15.76 -1.30 2.42
C HIS A 13 14.59 -1.88 3.21
N TYR A 14 14.80 -2.15 4.49
CA TYR A 14 13.83 -2.66 5.47
C TYR A 14 13.85 -1.82 6.74
N PHE A 15 12.82 -1.95 7.58
CA PHE A 15 12.65 -1.18 8.81
C PHE A 15 13.83 -1.34 9.77
N ALA A 16 14.41 -2.54 9.87
CA ALA A 16 15.54 -2.84 10.75
C ALA A 16 16.91 -2.95 10.03
N GLY A 17 17.01 -2.55 8.75
CA GLY A 17 18.28 -2.55 7.99
C GLY A 17 18.21 -3.31 6.67
N PHE A 18 19.14 -4.26 6.45
CA PHE A 18 19.30 -4.96 5.16
C PHE A 18 18.55 -6.30 5.06
N LYS A 19 18.16 -6.88 6.19
CA LYS A 19 17.38 -8.13 6.22
C LYS A 19 15.98 -7.83 6.78
N PRO A 20 14.92 -8.36 6.16
CA PRO A 20 13.57 -8.22 6.70
C PRO A 20 13.46 -8.94 8.04
N THR A 21 12.68 -8.36 8.94
CA THR A 21 12.42 -8.86 10.29
C THR A 21 10.91 -9.04 10.52
N ARG A 22 10.53 -9.50 11.72
CA ARG A 22 9.12 -9.60 12.12
C ARG A 22 8.40 -8.24 12.10
N VAL A 23 9.13 -7.15 12.36
CA VAL A 23 8.59 -5.79 12.27
C VAL A 23 8.16 -5.50 10.84
N ASP A 24 8.99 -5.90 9.87
CA ASP A 24 8.69 -5.70 8.46
C ASP A 24 7.44 -6.47 8.02
N ALA A 25 7.29 -7.70 8.49
CA ALA A 25 6.11 -8.53 8.22
C ALA A 25 4.83 -7.90 8.80
N ALA A 26 4.87 -7.43 10.04
CA ALA A 26 3.72 -6.77 10.68
C ALA A 26 3.36 -5.46 9.96
N LEU A 27 4.36 -4.65 9.63
CA LEU A 27 4.15 -3.38 8.94
C LEU A 27 3.63 -3.60 7.51
N PHE A 28 4.18 -4.58 6.79
CA PHE A 28 3.70 -4.96 5.46
C PHE A 28 2.24 -5.41 5.51
N GLY A 29 1.83 -6.23 6.48
CA GLY A 29 0.45 -6.69 6.62
C GLY A 29 -0.56 -5.54 6.69
N VAL A 30 -0.21 -4.45 7.37
CA VAL A 30 -1.08 -3.25 7.46
C VAL A 30 -0.99 -2.40 6.19
N LEU A 31 0.23 -2.11 5.72
CA LEU A 31 0.43 -1.23 4.55
C LEU A 31 -0.10 -1.84 3.25
N ALA A 32 0.01 -3.15 3.09
CA ALA A 32 -0.48 -3.87 1.90
C ALA A 32 -1.98 -3.68 1.70
N GLN A 33 -2.77 -3.59 2.77
CA GLN A 33 -4.21 -3.32 2.69
C GLN A 33 -4.52 -1.93 2.13
N ILE A 34 -3.61 -0.97 2.31
CA ILE A 34 -3.77 0.39 1.77
C ILE A 34 -3.24 0.45 0.34
N VAL A 35 -2.05 -0.10 0.13
CA VAL A 35 -1.31 0.00 -1.12
C VAL A 35 -1.96 -0.82 -2.24
N TYR A 36 -2.35 -2.06 -1.94
CA TYR A 36 -2.88 -3.00 -2.93
C TYR A 36 -4.41 -3.11 -2.88
N ALA A 37 -5.09 -2.26 -2.10
CA ALA A 37 -6.55 -2.15 -2.18
C ALA A 37 -6.99 -1.83 -3.63
N PRO A 38 -8.04 -2.51 -4.14
CA PRO A 38 -8.52 -2.31 -5.52
C PRO A 38 -9.30 -1.01 -5.72
N TYR A 39 -9.40 -0.16 -4.69
CA TYR A 39 -10.12 1.11 -4.71
C TYR A 39 -9.24 2.26 -4.22
N ASP A 40 -9.64 3.48 -4.54
CA ASP A 40 -8.92 4.69 -4.15
C ASP A 40 -9.26 5.09 -2.72
N LEU A 41 -8.21 5.29 -1.94
CA LEU A 41 -8.28 5.75 -0.56
C LEU A 41 -7.43 7.01 -0.43
N PRO A 42 -7.84 8.02 0.37
CA PRO A 42 -7.01 9.20 0.62
C PRO A 42 -5.59 8.84 1.13
N HIS A 43 -5.50 7.77 1.92
CA HIS A 43 -4.22 7.23 2.39
C HIS A 43 -3.37 6.63 1.26
N LYS A 44 -4.01 5.92 0.31
CA LYS A 44 -3.32 5.36 -0.86
C LYS A 44 -2.77 6.49 -1.72
N THR A 45 -3.57 7.50 -2.03
CA THR A 45 -3.11 8.71 -2.75
C THR A 45 -1.95 9.39 -2.02
N THR A 46 -2.06 9.56 -0.71
CA THR A 46 -0.99 10.15 0.12
C THR A 46 0.31 9.34 0.04
N ILE A 47 0.23 8.00 0.05
CA ILE A 47 1.41 7.14 -0.12
C ILE A 47 2.02 7.36 -1.51
N MET A 48 1.21 7.32 -2.57
CA MET A 48 1.71 7.41 -3.95
C MET A 48 2.31 8.78 -4.27
N GLU A 49 1.71 9.88 -3.78
CA GLU A 49 2.13 11.24 -4.11
C GLU A 49 3.19 11.81 -3.17
N LYS A 50 3.11 11.50 -1.86
CA LYS A 50 3.94 12.15 -0.83
C LYS A 50 4.96 11.22 -0.18
N HIS A 51 4.71 9.91 -0.17
CA HIS A 51 5.55 8.93 0.52
C HIS A 51 5.84 7.70 -0.35
N PRO A 52 6.38 7.87 -1.58
CA PRO A 52 6.57 6.77 -2.52
C PRO A 52 7.53 5.69 -1.99
N ASN A 53 8.45 6.06 -1.10
CA ASN A 53 9.34 5.10 -0.45
C ASN A 53 8.59 3.99 0.34
N ILE A 54 7.38 4.27 0.83
CA ILE A 54 6.50 3.28 1.46
C ILE A 54 6.01 2.26 0.44
N LYS A 55 5.63 2.73 -0.76
CA LYS A 55 5.20 1.87 -1.86
C LYS A 55 6.34 0.94 -2.30
N GLU A 56 7.51 1.52 -2.53
CA GLU A 56 8.71 0.75 -2.91
C GLU A 56 9.08 -0.29 -1.84
N TYR A 57 8.95 0.06 -0.56
CA TYR A 57 9.15 -0.86 0.54
C TYR A 57 8.15 -2.04 0.52
N CYS A 58 6.88 -1.76 0.28
CA CYS A 58 5.87 -2.81 0.14
C CYS A 58 6.18 -3.72 -1.06
N ASP A 59 6.58 -3.15 -2.19
CA ASP A 59 6.91 -3.92 -3.40
C ASP A 59 8.10 -4.85 -3.16
N ARG A 60 9.16 -4.37 -2.52
CA ARG A 60 10.33 -5.21 -2.17
C ARG A 60 9.95 -6.43 -1.32
N ILE A 61 9.05 -6.25 -0.35
CA ILE A 61 8.59 -7.36 0.50
C ILE A 61 7.69 -8.31 -0.30
N LYS A 62 6.75 -7.76 -1.05
CA LYS A 62 5.84 -8.53 -1.91
C LYS A 62 6.62 -9.43 -2.87
N GLU A 63 7.53 -8.85 -3.66
CA GLU A 63 8.32 -9.56 -4.67
C GLU A 63 9.22 -10.62 -4.05
N ARG A 64 9.73 -10.39 -2.85
CA ARG A 64 10.62 -11.34 -2.17
C ARG A 64 9.90 -12.56 -1.61
N PHE A 65 8.70 -12.39 -1.05
CA PHE A 65 8.02 -13.44 -0.27
C PHE A 65 6.77 -14.02 -0.95
N TRP A 66 6.18 -13.30 -1.90
CA TRP A 66 4.99 -13.72 -2.66
C TRP A 66 5.19 -13.52 -4.16
N PRO A 67 6.08 -14.30 -4.79
CA PRO A 67 6.25 -14.26 -6.25
C PRO A 67 4.95 -14.60 -7.00
N ASP A 68 4.05 -15.33 -6.35
CA ASP A 68 2.72 -15.77 -6.80
C ASP A 68 1.59 -14.84 -6.31
N TRP A 69 1.88 -13.60 -5.93
CA TRP A 69 0.92 -12.66 -5.31
C TRP A 69 -0.44 -12.59 -6.02
N GLU A 70 -0.45 -12.50 -7.35
CA GLU A 70 -1.69 -12.41 -8.12
C GLU A 70 -2.51 -13.70 -7.99
N GLU A 71 -1.89 -14.88 -8.07
CA GLU A 71 -2.60 -16.15 -7.85
C GLU A 71 -3.13 -16.21 -6.41
N ALA A 72 -2.28 -15.92 -5.42
CA ALA A 72 -2.63 -16.01 -4.00
C ALA A 72 -3.79 -15.09 -3.60
N THR A 73 -3.95 -13.94 -4.26
CA THR A 73 -4.98 -12.95 -3.94
C THR A 73 -6.24 -13.04 -4.80
N THR A 74 -6.19 -13.70 -5.96
CA THR A 74 -7.33 -13.80 -6.89
C THR A 74 -7.99 -15.17 -6.92
N LYS A 75 -7.28 -16.25 -6.58
CA LYS A 75 -7.74 -17.65 -6.66
C LYS A 75 -9.06 -17.94 -5.92
N PHE A 76 -9.35 -17.18 -4.88
CA PHE A 76 -10.59 -17.30 -4.10
C PHE A 76 -11.38 -15.99 -4.04
N SER A 77 -11.09 -15.03 -4.93
CA SER A 77 -11.82 -13.76 -4.98
C SER A 77 -13.27 -14.03 -5.39
N MET A 78 -14.20 -13.75 -4.48
CA MET A 78 -15.62 -13.68 -4.81
C MET A 78 -15.83 -12.42 -5.68
N ASP A 79 -16.54 -12.55 -6.81
CA ASP A 79 -16.96 -11.43 -7.68
C ASP A 79 -17.87 -10.45 -6.92
N SER A 80 -17.26 -9.70 -6.02
CA SER A 80 -17.92 -8.70 -5.20
C SER A 80 -17.98 -7.43 -6.03
N LYS A 81 -19.18 -7.14 -6.56
CA LYS A 81 -19.48 -5.92 -7.34
C LYS A 81 -19.46 -4.69 -6.42
N TRP A 82 -18.28 -4.31 -5.94
CA TRP A 82 -18.09 -3.09 -5.19
C TRP A 82 -18.39 -1.89 -6.09
N LYS A 83 -19.24 -0.98 -5.63
CA LYS A 83 -19.60 0.21 -6.39
C LYS A 83 -18.34 1.05 -6.62
N LYS A 84 -17.86 1.16 -7.88
CA LYS A 84 -16.88 2.17 -8.28
C LYS A 84 -17.50 3.54 -7.99
N LYS A 85 -16.97 4.29 -7.02
CA LYS A 85 -17.48 5.63 -6.73
C LYS A 85 -17.03 6.62 -7.80
N VAL A 86 -17.94 7.55 -8.04
CA VAL A 86 -17.97 8.57 -9.10
C VAL A 86 -16.80 9.55 -8.94
N ASN A 87 -16.24 9.98 -10.07
CA ASN A 87 -15.05 10.81 -10.19
C ASN A 87 -15.09 12.07 -9.30
N CYS A 88 -14.02 12.32 -8.54
CA CYS A 88 -13.87 13.43 -7.58
C CYS A 88 -13.59 14.80 -8.28
N ALA A 89 -14.25 15.08 -9.40
CA ALA A 89 -14.15 16.36 -10.11
C ALA A 89 -15.34 17.31 -9.85
N THR A 90 -16.39 16.85 -9.14
CA THR A 90 -17.63 17.61 -8.96
C THR A 90 -17.69 18.52 -7.72
N TYR A 91 -16.70 18.49 -6.83
CA TYR A 91 -16.61 19.41 -5.69
C TYR A 91 -15.68 20.59 -5.99
N LYS A 92 -16.07 21.44 -6.96
CA LYS A 92 -15.49 22.79 -7.13
C LYS A 92 -16.51 23.92 -7.26
N ASN A 93 -17.82 23.66 -7.14
CA ASN A 93 -18.85 24.70 -7.22
C ASN A 93 -19.83 24.61 -6.04
N GLY A 94 -19.37 24.95 -4.84
CA GLY A 94 -20.22 24.91 -3.66
C GLY A 94 -19.61 25.60 -2.44
N PHE A 95 -19.21 26.86 -2.61
CA PHE A 95 -19.26 27.93 -1.61
C PHE A 95 -19.42 29.26 -2.35
#